data_AF-A0A3M1ZCM2-F1
#
_entry.id   AF-A0A3M1ZCM2-F1
#
_cell.length_a   1.000
_cell.length_b   1.000
_cell.length_c   1.000
_cell.angle_alpha   90.00
_cell.angle_beta   90.00
_cell.angle_gamma   90.00
#
_symmetry.space_group_name_H-M   'P 1'
#
loop_
_entity.id
_entity.type
_entity.pdbx_description
1 polymer ?
#
loop_
_entity_poly.entity_id
_entity_poly.type
_entity_poly.pdbx_seq_one_letter_code
_entity_poly.pdbx_strand_id
1 'polypeptide(L)'
;LVAAALVLYLLARRGPWGTPHRVAVGLLVTALLSAGANQFWVHPRARAVKAEIHSFENLAPDHPLRRRFGRLHGVSMALNLLVLAEGAFLLLGDRRWLVG
;
A
#
# COMPACT_ATOMS: atom_id res chain seq x y z
N LEU A 1 -8.14 6.81 -3.63
CA LEU A 1 -8.72 5.54 -4.14
C LEU A 1 -9.05 4.58 -3.01
N VAL A 2 -8.09 4.11 -2.20
CA VAL A 2 -8.36 3.15 -1.10
C VAL A 2 -9.37 3.68 -0.06
N ALA A 3 -9.23 4.93 0.37
CA ALA A 3 -10.19 5.55 1.30
C ALA A 3 -11.62 5.61 0.71
N ALA A 4 -11.74 5.92 -0.59
CA ALA A 4 -13.03 5.92 -1.28
C ALA A 4 -13.61 4.51 -1.38
N ALA A 5 -12.78 3.49 -1.66
CA ALA A 5 -13.20 2.09 -1.67
C ALA A 5 -13.73 1.65 -0.29
N LEU A 6 -13.06 2.02 0.81
CA LEU A 6 -13.54 1.74 2.16
C LEU A 6 -14.87 2.42 2.45
N VAL A 7 -15.01 3.71 2.13
CA VAL A 7 -16.26 4.46 2.34
C VAL A 7 -17.40 3.85 1.52
N LEU A 8 -17.17 3.58 0.23
CA LEU A 8 -18.17 2.95 -0.63
C LEU A 8 -18.57 1.56 -0.13
N TYR A 9 -17.61 0.76 0.36
CA TYR A 9 -17.88 -0.55 0.93
C TYR A 9 -18.77 -0.47 2.18
N LEU A 10 -18.51 0.50 3.07
CA LEU A 10 -19.32 0.72 4.27
C LEU A 10 -20.72 1.25 3.92
N LEU A 11 -20.84 2.15 2.93
CA LEU A 11 -22.12 2.73 2.50
C LEU A 11 -23.00 1.76 1.70
N ALA A 12 -22.40 0.89 0.88
CA ALA A 12 -23.13 -0.09 0.09
C ALA A 12 -23.74 -1.21 0.95
N ARG A 13 -23.34 -1.31 2.21
CA ARG A 13 -23.75 -2.39 3.10
C ARG A 13 -25.11 -2.13 3.74
N ARG A 14 -25.96 -3.17 3.76
CA ARG A 14 -27.17 -3.26 4.58
C ARG A 14 -27.13 -4.57 5.37
N GLY A 15 -27.19 -4.50 6.71
CA GLY A 15 -27.26 -5.69 7.59
C GLY A 15 -26.05 -5.95 8.50
N PRO A 16 -26.13 -6.99 9.36
CA PRO A 16 -25.15 -7.28 10.42
C PRO A 16 -23.79 -7.76 9.89
N TRP A 17 -22.77 -7.69 10.76
CA TRP A 17 -21.36 -7.90 10.40
C TRP A 17 -20.92 -9.38 10.51
N GLY A 18 -21.03 -10.12 9.41
CA GLY A 18 -20.45 -11.46 9.29
C GLY A 18 -18.91 -11.45 9.19
N THR A 19 -18.27 -12.58 9.51
CA THR A 19 -16.82 -12.84 9.39
C THR A 19 -16.19 -12.33 8.09
N PRO A 20 -16.72 -12.63 6.89
CA PRO A 20 -16.07 -12.21 5.65
C PRO A 20 -15.99 -10.69 5.49
N HIS A 21 -16.95 -9.97 6.06
CA HIS A 21 -16.93 -8.52 6.02
C HIS A 21 -15.91 -7.92 7.00
N ARG A 22 -15.70 -8.54 8.16
CA ARG A 22 -14.65 -8.11 9.10
C ARG A 22 -13.27 -8.26 8.45
N VAL A 23 -13.08 -9.34 7.68
CA VAL A 23 -11.87 -9.54 6.86
C VAL A 23 -11.75 -8.45 5.80
N ALA A 24 -12.80 -8.17 5.04
CA ALA A 24 -12.74 -7.14 3.99
C ALA A 24 -12.45 -5.73 4.54
N VAL A 25 -13.09 -5.34 5.65
CA VAL A 25 -12.79 -4.08 6.34
C VAL A 25 -11.35 -4.07 6.84
N GLY A 26 -10.88 -5.18 7.42
CA GLY A 26 -9.49 -5.34 7.84
C GLY A 26 -8.51 -5.05 6.70
N LEU A 27 -8.70 -5.70 5.55
CA LEU A 27 -7.89 -5.52 4.35
C LEU A 27 -7.94 -4.09 3.81
N LEU A 28 -9.10 -3.44 3.81
CA LEU A 28 -9.24 -2.05 3.35
C LEU A 28 -8.55 -1.06 4.30
N VAL A 29 -8.59 -1.32 5.61
CA VAL A 29 -7.90 -0.51 6.62
C VAL A 29 -6.39 -0.69 6.49
N THR A 30 -5.89 -1.92 6.36
CA THR A 30 -4.46 -2.19 6.16
C THR A 30 -3.95 -1.61 4.84
N ALA A 31 -4.74 -1.69 3.77
CA ALA A 31 -4.44 -1.05 2.50
C ALA A 31 -4.34 0.47 2.64
N LEU A 32 -5.25 1.09 3.41
CA LEU A 32 -5.27 2.53 3.63
C LEU A 32 -4.03 2.99 4.41
N LEU A 33 -3.67 2.27 5.47
CA LEU A 33 -2.48 2.54 6.27
C LEU A 33 -1.20 2.36 5.45
N SER A 34 -1.12 1.30 4.65
CA SER A 34 0.03 1.02 3.78
C SER A 34 0.21 2.10 2.71
N ALA A 35 -0.88 2.50 2.03
CA ALA A 35 -0.87 3.57 1.05
C ALA A 35 -0.52 4.93 1.70
N GLY A 36 -1.06 5.22 2.88
CA GLY A 36 -0.74 6.41 3.65
C GLY A 36 0.73 6.47 4.06
N ALA A 37 1.26 5.38 4.63
CA ALA A 37 2.66 5.27 5.00
C ALA A 37 3.58 5.44 3.79
N ASN A 38 3.24 4.85 2.65
CA ASN A 38 4.01 5.01 1.42
C ASN A 38 4.03 6.47 0.96
N GLN A 39 2.86 7.12 0.90
CA GLN A 39 2.70 8.49 0.39
C GLN A 39 3.32 9.55 1.30
N PHE A 40 3.08 9.44 2.62
CA PHE A 40 3.45 10.49 3.56
C PHE A 40 4.80 10.28 4.23
N TRP A 41 5.33 9.05 4.28
CA TRP A 41 6.60 8.77 4.98
C TRP A 41 7.68 8.26 4.05
N VAL A 42 7.40 7.25 3.21
CA VAL A 42 8.42 6.61 2.37
C VAL A 42 8.79 7.52 1.18
N HIS A 43 7.79 8.01 0.45
CA HIS A 43 8.00 8.83 -0.73
C HIS A 43 8.78 10.13 -0.45
N PRO A 44 8.44 10.93 0.58
CA PRO A 44 9.18 12.16 0.88
C PRO A 44 10.63 11.89 1.23
N ARG A 45 10.91 10.84 2.01
CA ARG A 45 12.28 10.42 2.35
C ARG A 45 13.06 9.95 1.12
N ALA A 46 12.42 9.19 0.23
CA ALA A 46 13.05 8.74 -1.00
C ALA A 46 13.39 9.92 -1.92
N ARG A 47 12.51 10.92 -2.01
CA ARG A 47 12.74 12.15 -2.76
C ARG A 47 13.88 12.98 -2.19
N ALA A 48 13.96 13.11 -0.86
CA ALA A 48 15.05 13.83 -0.20
C ALA A 48 16.41 13.18 -0.51
N VAL A 49 16.52 11.85 -0.34
CA VAL A 49 17.76 11.13 -0.66
C VAL A 49 18.09 11.20 -2.16
N LYS A 50 17.08 11.15 -3.04
CA LYS A 50 17.28 11.29 -4.48
C LYS A 50 17.78 12.69 -4.86
N ALA A 51 17.37 13.73 -4.14
CA ALA A 51 17.82 15.10 -4.37
C ALA A 51 19.29 15.32 -3.98
N GLU A 52 19.80 14.55 -3.01
CA GLU A 52 21.22 14.54 -2.63
C GLU A 52 22.11 13.78 -3.64
N ILE A 53 21.51 13.02 -4.55
CA ILE A 53 22.22 12.22 -5.56
C ILE A 53 22.29 13.02 -6.86
N HIS A 54 23.47 13.57 -7.17
CA HIS A 54 23.70 14.30 -8.43
C HIS A 54 23.64 13.41 -9.68
N SER A 55 24.20 12.19 -9.63
CA SER A 55 24.10 11.20 -10.70
C SER A 55 24.25 9.78 -10.14
N PHE A 56 23.30 8.89 -10.45
CA PHE A 56 23.35 7.50 -10.02
C PHE A 56 24.45 6.68 -10.75
N GLU A 57 24.85 7.09 -11.95
CA GLU A 57 25.89 6.41 -12.75
C GLU A 57 27.29 6.69 -12.23
N ASN A 58 27.53 7.90 -11.73
CA ASN A 58 28.81 8.30 -11.16
C ASN A 58 28.97 7.86 -9.69
N LEU A 59 27.92 7.25 -9.12
CA LEU A 59 27.86 6.82 -7.74
C LEU A 59 28.19 5.34 -7.62
N ALA A 60 29.27 5.05 -6.90
CA ALA A 60 29.69 3.68 -6.59
C ALA A 60 28.50 2.86 -6.06
N PRO A 61 28.36 1.58 -6.45
CA PRO A 61 27.24 0.72 -6.02
C PRO A 61 27.02 0.69 -4.51
N ASP A 62 28.12 0.72 -3.73
CA ASP A 62 28.10 0.66 -2.27
C ASP A 62 27.90 2.01 -1.58
N HIS A 63 27.75 3.10 -2.35
CA HIS A 63 27.63 4.43 -1.79
C HIS A 63 26.42 4.52 -0.84
N PRO A 64 26.58 5.11 0.37
CA PRO A 64 25.54 5.11 1.40
C PRO A 64 24.22 5.73 0.93
N LEU A 65 24.27 6.80 0.12
CA LEU A 65 23.06 7.43 -0.45
C LEU A 65 22.32 6.49 -1.41
N ARG A 66 23.03 5.77 -2.28
CA ARG A 66 22.44 4.82 -3.22
C ARG A 66 21.78 3.65 -2.48
N ARG A 67 22.44 3.12 -1.44
CA ARG A 67 21.88 2.08 -0.57
C ARG A 67 20.64 2.55 0.18
N ARG A 68 20.67 3.78 0.71
CA ARG A 68 19.55 4.38 1.43
C ARG A 68 18.35 4.60 0.52
N PHE A 69 18.58 5.10 -0.70
CA PHE A 69 17.55 5.24 -1.72
C PHE A 69 16.97 3.88 -2.11
N GLY A 70 17.83 2.89 -2.39
CA GLY A 70 17.41 1.53 -2.74
C GLY A 70 16.54 0.88 -1.67
N ARG A 71 16.89 1.04 -0.39
CA ARG A 71 16.07 0.56 0.74
C ARG A 71 14.69 1.23 0.78
N LEU A 72 14.63 2.55 0.66
CA LEU A 72 13.36 3.28 0.66
C LEU A 72 12.49 2.91 -0.55
N HIS A 73 13.10 2.75 -1.72
CA HIS A 73 12.42 2.30 -2.93
C HIS A 73 11.87 0.88 -2.77
N GLY A 74 12.67 -0.05 -2.22
CA GLY A 74 12.24 -1.42 -1.93
C GLY A 74 11.06 -1.48 -0.96
N VAL A 75 11.09 -0.67 0.12
CA VAL A 75 9.95 -0.55 1.05
C VAL A 75 8.70 -0.03 0.34
N SER A 76 8.85 0.98 -0.53
CA SER A 76 7.74 1.52 -1.33
C SER A 76 7.13 0.46 -2.26
N MET A 77 7.97 -0.31 -2.95
CA MET A 77 7.51 -1.42 -3.80
C MET A 77 6.77 -2.47 -2.99
N ALA A 78 7.30 -2.87 -1.82
CA ALA A 78 6.66 -3.85 -0.95
C ALA A 78 5.27 -3.39 -0.48
N LEU A 79 5.14 -2.14 -0.05
CA LEU A 79 3.83 -1.57 0.36
C LEU A 79 2.83 -1.54 -0.80
N ASN A 80 3.27 -1.19 -2.01
CA ASN A 80 2.40 -1.20 -3.19
C ASN A 80 1.98 -2.61 -3.61
N LEU A 81 2.89 -3.59 -3.53
CA LEU A 81 2.57 -5.00 -3.81
C LEU A 81 1.59 -5.56 -2.77
N LEU A 82 1.72 -5.18 -1.51
CA LEU A 82 0.76 -5.54 -0.47
C LEU A 82 -0.63 -5.01 -0.79
N VAL A 83 -0.76 -3.71 -1.08
CA VAL A 83 -2.05 -3.09 -1.45
C VAL A 83 -2.65 -3.76 -2.70
N LEU A 84 -1.82 -4.11 -3.68
CA LEU A 84 -2.27 -4.81 -4.87
C LEU A 84 -2.79 -6.21 -4.54
N ALA A 85 -2.10 -6.95 -3.68
CA ALA A 85 -2.51 -8.28 -3.24
C ALA A 85 -3.83 -8.24 -2.46
N GLU A 86 -4.01 -7.24 -1.58
CA GLU A 86 -5.27 -7.02 -0.85
C GLU A 86 -6.42 -6.73 -1.81
N GLY A 87 -6.20 -5.86 -2.81
CA GLY A 87 -7.18 -5.58 -3.85
C GLY A 87 -7.53 -6.81 -4.68
N ALA A 88 -6.53 -7.60 -5.10
CA ALA A 88 -6.74 -8.85 -5.82
C ALA A 88 -7.54 -9.86 -4.98
N PHE A 89 -7.23 -9.98 -3.69
CA PHE A 89 -7.97 -10.84 -2.76
C PHE A 89 -9.44 -10.40 -2.63
N LEU A 90 -9.71 -9.10 -2.54
CA LEU A 90 -11.07 -8.58 -2.46
C LEU A 90 -11.88 -8.77 -3.75
N LEU A 91 -11.21 -8.75 -4.91
CA LEU A 91 -11.86 -8.91 -6.22
C LEU A 91 -12.06 -10.38 -6.61
N LEU A 92 -11.08 -11.24 -6.30
CA LEU A 92 -11.08 -12.66 -6.66
C LEU A 92 -11.67 -13.55 -5.57
N GLY A 93 -11.76 -13.04 -4.34
CA GLY A 93 -12.50 -13.69 -3.26
C GLY A 93 -13.95 -13.90 -3.69
N ASP A 94 -14.38 -15.16 -3.74
CA ASP A 94 -15.66 -15.60 -4.30
C ASP A 94 -16.87 -14.73 -3.88
N ARG A 95 -17.89 -14.66 -4.74
CA ARG A 95 -19.10 -13.85 -4.50
C ARG A 95 -19.86 -14.27 -3.24
N ARG A 96 -19.60 -15.50 -2.76
CA ARG A 96 -20.14 -16.09 -1.53
C ARG A 96 -19.62 -15.43 -0.24
N TRP A 97 -18.48 -14.73 -0.27
CA TRP A 97 -17.96 -14.01 0.90
C TRP A 97 -18.74 -12.71 1.18
N LEU A 98 -19.39 -12.10 0.19
CA LEU A 98 -20.10 -10.82 0.37
C LEU A 98 -21.60 -10.97 0.65
N VAL A 99 -22.16 -12.17 0.47
CA VAL A 99 -23.60 -12.46 0.58
C VAL A 99 -23.92 -13.47 1.69
N GLY A 100 -22.90 -13.97 2.40
CA GLY A 100 -23.03 -14.83 3.58
C GLY A 100 -23.17 -14.08 4.89
#